data_AF-A0A7U3ZJX2-F1
#
_entry.id   AF-A0A7U3ZJX2-F1
#
_cell.length_a   1.000
_cell.length_b   1.000
_cell.length_c   1.000
_cell.angle_alpha   90.00
_cell.angle_beta   90.00
_cell.angle_gamma   90.00
#
_symmetry.space_group_name_H-M   'P 1'
#
loop_
_entity.id
_entity.type
_entity.pdbx_description
1 polymer ?
#
loop_
_entity_poly.entity_id
_entity_poly.type
_entity_poly.pdbx_seq_one_letter_code
_entity_poly.pdbx_strand_id
1 'polypeptide(L)'
;MYTKLLLPNRYKRLGWIIFVPCLILTILSIIPVIPSLSFFEGEHILSQWTKITVSEKNPLVGLFGDSTDFAGEILMTLTAIGFFFVAFSRERTDDEWIMRVRLESLLWAFYVHLGGFLLSVWFSYGLGFYMILSWNMLTAPLVFLARFHWIVYVKPYWEERRATA
;
A
#
# COMPACT_ATOMS: atom_id res chain seq x y z
N MET A 1 19.91 -21.81 2.22
CA MET A 1 20.69 -20.60 2.60
C MET A 1 20.01 -19.92 3.79
N TYR A 2 20.71 -19.66 4.91
CA TYR A 2 20.14 -19.00 6.09
C TYR A 2 19.79 -17.53 5.80
N THR A 3 18.55 -17.24 5.41
CA THR A 3 18.09 -15.87 5.20
C THR A 3 17.79 -15.21 6.56
N LYS A 4 18.82 -14.54 7.10
CA LYS A 4 18.79 -13.71 8.33
C LYS A 4 18.00 -12.39 8.20
N LEU A 5 17.32 -12.14 7.07
CA LEU A 5 16.70 -10.85 6.74
C LEU A 5 15.18 -10.75 6.99
N LEU A 6 14.49 -11.84 7.34
CA LEU A 6 13.05 -11.82 7.59
C LEU A 6 12.71 -11.56 9.05
N LEU A 7 11.69 -10.74 9.27
CA LEU A 7 11.15 -10.45 10.59
C LEU A 7 10.47 -11.68 11.19
N PRO A 8 10.48 -11.86 12.52
CA PRO A 8 9.71 -12.90 13.19
C PRO A 8 8.22 -12.87 12.80
N ASN A 9 7.58 -14.04 12.71
CA ASN A 9 6.17 -14.19 12.31
C ASN A 9 5.18 -13.35 13.15
N ARG A 10 5.54 -12.98 14.39
CA ARG A 10 4.72 -12.11 15.24
C ARG A 10 4.41 -10.76 14.58
N TYR A 11 5.35 -10.23 13.80
CA TYR A 11 5.19 -8.94 13.11
C TYR A 11 4.21 -9.03 11.93
N LYS A 12 3.92 -10.21 11.40
CA LYS A 12 2.94 -10.38 10.33
C LYS A 12 1.54 -9.98 10.75
N ARG A 13 1.14 -10.35 11.98
CA ARG A 13 -0.18 -9.97 12.55
C ARG A 13 -0.27 -8.46 12.74
N LEU A 14 0.79 -7.84 13.27
CA LEU A 14 0.86 -6.39 13.41
C LEU A 14 0.78 -5.69 12.05
N GLY A 15 1.50 -6.22 11.06
CA GLY A 15 1.45 -5.74 9.69
C GLY A 15 0.04 -5.74 9.12
N TRP A 16 -0.72 -6.83 9.28
CA TRP A 16 -2.10 -6.89 8.81
C TRP A 16 -3.04 -5.91 9.54
N ILE A 17 -2.87 -5.76 10.86
CA ILE A 17 -3.66 -4.81 11.67
C ILE A 17 -3.41 -3.36 11.25
N ILE A 18 -2.19 -3.02 10.82
CA ILE A 18 -1.88 -1.66 10.35
C ILE A 18 -2.25 -1.50 8.87
N PHE A 19 -1.83 -2.45 8.03
CA PHE A 19 -1.94 -2.36 6.58
C PHE A 19 -3.39 -2.30 6.10
N VAL A 20 -4.28 -3.15 6.61
CA VAL A 20 -5.68 -3.20 6.13
C VAL A 20 -6.43 -1.89 6.38
N PRO A 21 -6.50 -1.34 7.61
CA PRO A 21 -7.21 -0.09 7.83
C PRO A 21 -6.53 1.06 7.08
N CYS A 22 -5.20 1.13 7.06
CA CYS A 22 -4.50 2.22 6.36
C CYS A 22 -4.70 2.14 4.84
N LEU A 23 -4.68 0.93 4.27
CA LEU A 23 -4.96 0.71 2.85
C LEU A 23 -6.40 1.12 2.50
N ILE A 24 -7.38 0.75 3.32
CA ILE A 24 -8.78 1.17 3.13
C ILE A 24 -8.88 2.68 3.16
N LEU A 25 -8.32 3.33 4.18
CA LEU A 25 -8.32 4.79 4.30
C LEU A 25 -7.59 5.46 3.13
N THR A 26 -6.52 4.85 2.61
CA THR A 26 -5.75 5.40 1.47
C THR A 26 -6.55 5.28 0.17
N ILE A 27 -7.24 4.16 -0.03
CA ILE A 27 -8.14 3.99 -1.17
C ILE A 27 -9.28 5.01 -1.07
N LEU A 28 -9.88 5.18 0.12
CA LEU A 28 -10.93 6.17 0.34
C LEU A 28 -10.46 7.62 0.16
N SER A 29 -9.20 7.94 0.45
CA SER A 29 -8.66 9.28 0.22
C SER A 29 -8.38 9.56 -1.26
N ILE A 30 -8.03 8.54 -2.05
CA ILE A 30 -7.75 8.68 -3.49
C ILE A 30 -9.03 8.69 -4.33
N ILE A 31 -10.10 7.98 -3.93
CA ILE A 31 -11.36 8.00 -4.68
C ILE A 31 -12.06 9.34 -4.47
N PRO A 32 -12.32 10.14 -5.52
CA PRO A 32 -13.16 11.32 -5.43
C PRO A 32 -14.63 10.87 -5.37
N VAL A 33 -15.06 10.32 -4.23
CA VAL A 33 -16.45 9.84 -4.06
C VAL A 33 -17.41 11.04 -4.06
N ILE A 34 -16.99 12.18 -3.50
CA ILE A 34 -17.67 13.50 -3.50
C ILE A 34 -16.59 14.58 -3.31
N PRO A 35 -16.62 15.75 -3.98
CA PRO A 35 -15.63 16.84 -3.78
C PRO A 35 -15.46 17.30 -2.33
N SER A 36 -16.45 17.03 -1.48
CA SER A 36 -16.42 17.34 -0.06
C SER A 36 -15.86 16.23 0.82
N LEU A 37 -15.72 14.99 0.32
CA LEU A 37 -15.58 13.76 1.10
C LEU A 37 -14.27 13.01 0.83
N SER A 38 -13.21 13.69 0.38
CA SER A 38 -11.86 13.17 0.62
C SER A 38 -11.66 13.08 2.14
N PHE A 39 -11.23 11.92 2.64
CA PHE A 39 -11.15 11.68 4.09
C PHE A 39 -10.27 12.72 4.83
N PHE A 40 -9.29 13.30 4.13
CA PHE A 40 -8.38 14.32 4.66
C PHE A 40 -8.69 15.74 4.16
N GLU A 41 -9.35 15.90 3.02
CA GLU A 41 -9.69 17.21 2.45
C GLU A 41 -11.21 17.42 2.39
N GLY A 42 -11.72 18.44 3.08
CA GLY A 42 -13.12 18.84 3.00
C GLY A 42 -13.61 19.56 4.27
N GLU A 43 -14.81 20.12 4.22
CA GLU A 43 -15.44 20.78 5.38
C GLU A 43 -16.18 19.82 6.32
N HIS A 44 -15.99 18.51 6.17
CA HIS A 44 -16.63 17.52 7.03
C HIS A 44 -15.89 17.32 8.35
N ILE A 45 -16.64 16.94 9.39
CA ILE A 45 -16.16 16.76 10.77
C ILE A 45 -14.94 15.84 10.85
N LEU A 46 -14.85 14.82 9.99
CA LEU A 46 -13.73 13.88 9.99
C LEU A 46 -12.41 14.51 9.52
N SER A 47 -12.45 15.37 8.49
CA SER A 47 -11.26 16.09 8.01
C SER A 47 -10.70 17.02 9.09
N GLN A 48 -11.58 17.70 9.83
CA GLN A 48 -11.17 18.58 10.95
C GLN A 48 -10.46 17.82 12.08
N TRP A 49 -10.83 16.57 12.34
CA TRP A 49 -10.19 15.73 13.37
C TRP A 49 -8.86 15.13 12.91
N THR A 50 -8.66 14.96 11.61
CA THR A 50 -7.44 14.38 11.05
C THR A 50 -6.44 15.43 10.57
N LYS A 51 -6.84 16.70 10.47
CA LYS A 51 -5.99 17.79 10.00
C LYS A 51 -4.85 18.04 10.97
N ILE A 52 -3.64 17.65 10.59
CA ILE A 52 -2.42 17.89 11.38
C ILE A 52 -1.72 19.09 10.74
N THR A 53 -2.04 20.28 11.23
CA THR A 53 -1.38 21.53 10.79
C THR A 53 -0.13 21.76 11.62
N VAL A 54 1.05 21.68 11.01
CA VAL A 54 2.28 22.16 11.63
C VAL A 54 2.46 23.63 11.28
N SER A 55 2.48 24.50 12.29
CA SER A 55 2.77 25.91 12.10
C SER A 55 4.29 26.06 11.89
N GLU A 56 4.73 26.11 10.63
CA GLU A 56 6.10 26.45 10.32
C GLU A 56 6.31 27.96 10.49
N LYS A 57 7.25 28.32 11.38
CA LYS A 57 7.65 29.70 11.66
C LYS A 57 8.58 30.27 10.57
N ASN A 58 8.39 29.88 9.31
CA ASN A 58 9.21 30.32 8.18
C ASN A 58 8.45 31.34 7.32
N PRO A 59 8.96 32.58 7.18
CA PRO A 59 8.28 33.64 6.41
C PRO A 59 8.23 33.36 4.90
N LEU A 60 8.93 32.34 4.40
CA LEU A 60 8.87 31.91 3.00
C LEU A 60 7.62 31.05 2.68
N VAL A 61 6.90 30.56 3.69
CA VAL A 61 5.69 29.73 3.55
C VAL A 61 4.44 30.58 3.24
N GLY A 62 4.45 31.89 3.55
CA GLY A 62 3.36 32.80 3.19
C GLY A 62 3.11 32.94 1.68
N LEU A 63 4.02 32.44 0.84
CA LEU A 63 3.84 32.34 -0.61
C LEU A 63 3.15 31.02 -1.06
N PHE A 64 3.10 30.00 -0.22
CA PHE A 64 2.61 28.64 -0.56
C PHE A 64 1.39 28.16 0.24
N GLY A 65 0.80 29.03 1.06
CA GLY A 65 -0.46 28.76 1.75
C GLY A 65 -0.29 28.41 3.23
N ASP A 66 -1.10 29.04 4.06
CA ASP A 66 -1.13 28.81 5.50
C ASP A 66 -1.67 27.40 5.80
N SER A 67 -0.82 26.54 6.37
CA SER A 67 -1.05 25.15 6.77
C SER A 67 -1.08 24.09 5.66
N THR A 68 0.00 23.32 5.56
CA THR A 68 0.04 22.04 4.83
C THR A 68 -0.57 20.94 5.70
N ASP A 69 -1.55 20.20 5.18
CA ASP A 69 -2.12 19.03 5.86
C ASP A 69 -1.23 17.80 5.61
N PHE A 70 -0.63 17.26 6.68
CA PHE A 70 0.30 16.12 6.60
C PHE A 70 -0.38 14.75 6.72
N ALA A 71 -1.71 14.73 6.83
CA ALA A 71 -2.42 13.51 7.16
C ALA A 71 -2.32 12.44 6.05
N GLY A 72 -2.26 12.86 4.78
CA GLY A 72 -2.04 11.97 3.64
C GLY A 72 -0.65 11.33 3.65
N GLU A 73 0.38 12.08 3.99
CA GLU A 73 1.78 11.64 4.08
C GLU A 73 1.94 10.62 5.20
N ILE A 74 1.35 10.90 6.37
CA ILE A 74 1.32 9.98 7.51
C ILE A 74 0.62 8.68 7.10
N LEU A 75 -0.55 8.78 6.49
CA LEU A 75 -1.32 7.60 6.10
C LEU A 75 -0.57 6.73 5.07
N MET A 76 0.02 7.34 4.05
CA MET A 76 0.79 6.62 3.04
C MET A 76 2.02 5.93 3.66
N THR A 77 2.66 6.61 4.62
CA THR A 77 3.80 6.07 5.38
C THR A 77 3.38 4.86 6.21
N LEU A 78 2.26 4.94 6.94
CA LEU A 78 1.73 3.82 7.70
C LEU A 78 1.34 2.65 6.79
N THR A 79 0.78 2.93 5.60
CA THR A 79 0.45 1.91 4.60
C THR A 79 1.72 1.19 4.11
N ALA A 80 2.78 1.93 3.81
CA ALA A 80 4.07 1.36 3.40
C ALA A 80 4.71 0.52 4.52
N ILE A 81 4.70 1.01 5.76
CA ILE A 81 5.20 0.28 6.94
C ILE A 81 4.38 -0.99 7.17
N GLY A 82 3.05 -0.91 7.08
CA GLY A 82 2.16 -2.05 7.20
C GLY A 82 2.46 -3.11 6.14
N PHE A 83 2.59 -2.69 4.88
CA PHE A 83 2.99 -3.58 3.79
C PHE A 83 4.33 -4.25 4.06
N PHE A 84 5.34 -3.48 4.50
CA PHE A 84 6.66 -4.01 4.82
C PHE A 84 6.59 -5.12 5.87
N PHE A 85 5.83 -4.91 6.96
CA PHE A 85 5.63 -5.92 7.99
C PHE A 85 4.92 -7.17 7.46
N VAL A 86 3.95 -7.03 6.56
CA VAL A 86 3.25 -8.18 5.96
C VAL A 86 4.15 -8.94 4.99
N ALA A 87 4.89 -8.25 4.13
CA ALA A 87 5.69 -8.83 3.06
C ALA A 87 6.98 -9.52 3.57
N PHE A 88 7.65 -8.91 4.56
CA PHE A 88 8.97 -9.35 5.03
C PHE A 88 8.94 -10.10 6.37
N SER A 89 7.77 -10.50 6.86
CA SER A 89 7.65 -11.38 8.03
C SER A 89 7.64 -12.87 7.63
N ARG A 90 8.26 -13.71 8.46
CA ARG A 90 8.36 -15.16 8.28
C ARG A 90 7.01 -15.84 8.34
N GLU A 91 6.84 -16.89 7.55
CA GLU A 91 5.68 -17.78 7.66
C GLU A 91 5.85 -18.77 8.82
N ARG A 92 4.75 -19.41 9.27
CA ARG A 92 4.79 -20.41 10.36
C ARG A 92 5.65 -21.63 10.02
N THR A 93 5.70 -22.00 8.75
CA THR A 93 6.55 -23.05 8.18
C THR A 93 7.30 -22.44 7.00
N ASP A 94 8.49 -21.89 7.24
CA ASP A 94 9.26 -21.16 6.23
C ASP A 94 10.14 -22.15 5.45
N ASP A 95 9.58 -22.75 4.39
CA ASP A 95 10.30 -23.65 3.48
C ASP A 95 10.99 -22.86 2.35
N GLU A 96 12.02 -23.46 1.74
CA GLU A 96 12.74 -22.86 0.60
C GLU A 96 11.79 -22.48 -0.56
N TRP A 97 10.71 -23.25 -0.73
CA TRP A 97 9.67 -22.96 -1.71
C TRP A 97 8.95 -21.64 -1.42
N ILE A 98 8.56 -21.37 -0.17
CA ILE A 98 7.87 -20.11 0.21
C ILE A 98 8.79 -18.92 -0.04
N MET A 99 10.09 -19.05 0.26
CA MET A 99 11.07 -18.00 -0.01
C MET A 99 11.15 -17.66 -1.49
N ARG A 100 11.20 -18.70 -2.35
CA ARG A 100 11.21 -18.53 -3.80
C ARG A 100 9.93 -17.87 -4.30
N VAL A 101 8.77 -18.33 -3.84
CA VAL A 101 7.47 -17.74 -4.19
C VAL A 101 7.38 -16.27 -3.77
N ARG A 102 7.91 -15.92 -2.59
CA ARG A 102 7.98 -14.52 -2.12
C ARG A 102 8.78 -13.65 -3.08
N LEU A 103 9.99 -14.08 -3.43
CA LEU A 103 10.89 -13.33 -4.32
C LEU A 103 10.31 -13.20 -5.74
N GLU A 104 9.76 -14.28 -6.29
CA GLU A 104 9.06 -14.24 -7.59
C GLU A 104 7.84 -13.31 -7.54
N SER A 105 7.09 -13.30 -6.43
CA SER A 105 5.94 -12.41 -6.29
C SER A 105 6.34 -10.95 -6.22
N LEU A 106 7.47 -10.65 -5.58
CA LEU A 106 8.04 -9.30 -5.53
C LEU A 106 8.48 -8.83 -6.92
N LEU A 107 9.11 -9.71 -7.70
CA LEU A 107 9.50 -9.40 -9.07
C LEU A 107 8.28 -9.15 -9.97
N TRP A 108 7.25 -9.99 -9.88
CA TRP A 108 5.98 -9.77 -10.59
C TRP A 108 5.32 -8.45 -10.21
N ALA A 109 5.27 -8.14 -8.93
CA ALA A 109 4.73 -6.87 -8.44
C ALA A 109 5.51 -5.67 -9.00
N PHE A 110 6.84 -5.76 -9.04
CA PHE A 110 7.69 -4.74 -9.64
C PHE A 110 7.42 -4.57 -11.14
N TYR A 111 7.30 -5.66 -11.91
CA TYR A 111 7.00 -5.57 -13.34
C TYR A 111 5.63 -4.95 -13.62
N VAL A 112 4.60 -5.31 -12.86
CA VAL A 112 3.27 -4.70 -13.03
C VAL A 112 3.28 -3.23 -12.63
N HIS A 113 3.96 -2.88 -11.54
CA HIS A 113 4.10 -1.49 -11.10
C HIS A 113 4.85 -0.64 -12.14
N LEU A 114 6.00 -1.13 -12.64
CA LEU A 114 6.78 -0.47 -13.68
C LEU A 114 5.98 -0.35 -14.98
N GLY A 115 5.27 -1.39 -15.39
CA GLY A 115 4.40 -1.36 -16.56
C GLY A 115 3.32 -0.29 -16.42
N GLY A 116 2.61 -0.26 -15.29
CA GLY A 116 1.59 0.75 -15.00
C GLY A 116 2.15 2.17 -14.96
N PHE A 117 3.35 2.36 -14.41
CA PHE A 117 4.04 3.65 -14.39
C PHE A 117 4.43 4.12 -15.80
N LEU A 118 5.00 3.23 -16.62
CA LEU A 118 5.33 3.59 -18.00
C LEU A 118 4.07 3.95 -18.78
N LEU A 119 2.99 3.17 -18.63
CA LEU A 119 1.71 3.49 -19.26
C LEU A 119 1.18 4.86 -18.80
N SER A 120 1.26 5.20 -17.51
CA SER A 120 0.80 6.51 -17.05
C SER A 120 1.61 7.65 -17.66
N VAL A 121 2.93 7.52 -17.76
CA VAL A 121 3.81 8.53 -18.37
C VAL A 121 3.48 8.80 -19.82
N TRP A 122 3.15 7.77 -20.61
CA TRP A 122 2.88 7.93 -22.04
C TRP A 122 1.42 8.26 -22.37
N PHE A 123 0.46 7.82 -21.55
CA PHE A 123 -0.98 7.88 -21.88
C PHE A 123 -1.79 8.84 -21.01
N SER A 124 -1.18 9.55 -20.05
CA SER A 124 -1.91 10.51 -19.20
C SER A 124 -1.16 11.82 -19.01
N TYR A 125 -1.91 12.90 -18.80
CA TYR A 125 -1.40 14.26 -18.70
C TYR A 125 -2.15 15.07 -17.64
N GLY A 126 -1.52 16.14 -17.14
CA GLY A 126 -2.13 17.07 -16.19
C GLY A 126 -2.66 16.39 -14.93
N LEU A 127 -3.82 16.83 -14.43
CA LEU A 127 -4.44 16.29 -13.20
C LEU A 127 -4.72 14.78 -13.29
N GLY A 128 -5.07 14.27 -14.48
CA GLY A 128 -5.31 12.85 -14.71
C GLY A 128 -4.05 11.99 -14.49
N PHE A 129 -2.88 12.50 -14.89
CA PHE A 129 -1.60 11.83 -14.63
C PHE A 129 -1.33 11.70 -13.14
N TYR A 130 -1.54 12.78 -12.36
CA TYR A 130 -1.36 12.74 -10.90
C TYR A 130 -2.26 11.70 -10.24
N MET A 131 -3.54 11.66 -10.61
CA MET A 131 -4.49 10.68 -10.06
C MET A 131 -4.06 9.23 -10.38
N ILE A 132 -3.68 8.95 -11.63
CA ILE A 132 -3.22 7.61 -12.03
C ILE A 132 -1.93 7.23 -11.28
N LEU A 133 -1.01 8.18 -11.09
CA LEU A 133 0.23 7.96 -10.35
C LEU A 133 -0.04 7.67 -8.87
N SER A 134 -0.99 8.37 -8.24
CA SER A 134 -1.41 8.09 -6.86
C SER A 134 -1.93 6.65 -6.69
N TRP A 135 -2.73 6.16 -7.64
CA TRP A 135 -3.15 4.74 -7.65
C TRP A 135 -1.97 3.79 -7.91
N ASN A 136 -1.01 4.19 -8.75
CA ASN A 136 0.14 3.36 -9.08
C ASN A 136 1.03 3.06 -7.86
N MET A 137 1.08 3.96 -6.86
CA MET A 137 1.80 3.74 -5.59
C MET A 137 1.31 2.51 -4.81
N LEU A 138 0.03 2.15 -4.95
CA LEU A 138 -0.55 0.96 -4.31
C LEU A 138 -0.39 -0.32 -5.14
N THR A 139 0.01 -0.21 -6.41
CA THR A 139 0.01 -1.34 -7.35
C THR A 139 0.99 -2.44 -6.92
N ALA A 140 2.24 -2.09 -6.58
CA ALA A 140 3.23 -3.06 -6.13
C ALA A 140 2.79 -3.79 -4.84
N PRO A 141 2.37 -3.09 -3.75
CA PRO A 141 1.85 -3.75 -2.56
C PRO A 141 0.69 -4.72 -2.83
N LEU A 142 -0.29 -4.29 -3.62
CA LEU A 142 -1.50 -5.07 -3.91
C LEU A 142 -1.19 -6.31 -4.77
N VAL A 143 -0.43 -6.14 -5.85
CA VAL A 143 -0.07 -7.24 -6.76
C VAL A 143 0.79 -8.28 -6.04
N PHE A 144 1.77 -7.83 -5.24
CA PHE A 144 2.58 -8.72 -4.42
C PHE A 144 1.70 -9.55 -3.50
N LEU A 145 0.81 -8.88 -2.74
CA LEU A 145 0.03 -9.52 -1.71
C LEU A 145 -0.98 -10.51 -2.30
N ALA A 146 -1.63 -10.12 -3.40
CA ALA A 146 -2.55 -10.96 -4.15
C ALA A 146 -1.84 -12.22 -4.67
N ARG A 147 -0.73 -12.08 -5.40
CA ARG A 147 0.00 -13.22 -5.98
C ARG A 147 0.58 -14.13 -4.90
N PHE A 148 1.21 -13.56 -3.87
CA PHE A 148 1.84 -14.32 -2.80
C PHE A 148 0.81 -15.15 -2.03
N HIS A 149 -0.30 -14.54 -1.58
CA HIS A 149 -1.32 -15.26 -0.82
C HIS A 149 -2.08 -16.26 -1.69
N TRP A 150 -2.30 -15.94 -2.97
CA TRP A 150 -2.92 -16.87 -3.90
C TRP A 150 -2.10 -18.15 -4.06
N ILE A 151 -0.79 -18.02 -4.29
CA ILE A 151 0.08 -19.19 -4.53
C ILE A 151 0.28 -20.00 -3.23
N VAL A 152 0.43 -19.34 -2.08
CA VAL A 152 0.73 -20.02 -0.81
C VAL A 152 -0.52 -20.65 -0.17
N TYR A 153 -1.67 -19.98 -0.21
CA TYR A 153 -2.86 -20.44 0.53
C TYR A 153 -3.99 -20.95 -0.36
N VAL A 154 -4.25 -20.26 -1.47
CA VAL A 154 -5.44 -20.55 -2.29
C VAL A 154 -5.17 -21.72 -3.23
N LYS A 155 -4.05 -21.71 -3.96
CA LYS A 155 -3.72 -22.73 -4.95
C LYS A 155 -3.67 -24.16 -4.37
N PRO A 156 -2.98 -24.43 -3.24
CA PRO A 156 -2.92 -25.79 -2.67
C PRO A 156 -4.30 -26.29 -2.23
N TYR A 157 -5.12 -25.42 -1.64
CA TYR A 157 -6.49 -25.74 -1.23
C TYR A 157 -7.36 -26.24 -2.39
N TRP A 158 -7.23 -25.64 -3.59
CA TRP A 158 -7.94 -26.10 -4.79
C TRP A 158 -7.36 -27.38 -5.41
N GLU A 159 -6.07 -27.65 -5.22
CA GLU A 159 -5.44 -28.88 -5.69
C GLU A 159 -5.88 -30.08 -4.83
N GLU A 160 -5.93 -29.93 -3.52
CA GLU A 160 -6.46 -30.95 -2.59
C GLU A 160 -7.93 -31.28 -2.87
N ARG A 161 -8.77 -30.27 -3.10
CA ARG A 161 -10.19 -30.48 -3.47
C ARG A 161 -10.38 -31.16 -4.81
N ARG A 162 -9.47 -30.97 -5.77
CA ARG A 162 -9.51 -31.65 -7.07
C ARG A 162 -8.98 -33.07 -7.02
N ALA A 163 -8.05 -33.36 -6.10
CA ALA A 163 -7.53 -34.71 -5.89
C ALA A 163 -8.51 -35.62 -5.11
N THR A 164 -9.46 -35.03 -4.38
CA THR A 164 -10.44 -35.74 -3.55
C THR A 164 -11.83 -35.88 -4.19
N ALA A 165 -12.05 -35.25 -5.35
CA ALA A 165 -13.28 -35.33 -6.15
C ALA A 165 -13.10 -36.29 -7.33
#